data_AF-A9ITV1-F1
#
_entry.id   AF-A9ITV1-F1
#
_cell.length_a   1.000
_cell.length_b   1.000
_cell.length_c   1.000
_cell.angle_alpha   90.00
_cell.angle_beta   90.00
_cell.angle_gamma   90.00
#
_symmetry.space_group_name_H-M   'P 1'
#
loop_
_entity.id
_entity.type
_entity.pdbx_description
1 polymer ?
#
loop_
_entity_poly.entity_id
_entity_poly.type
_entity_poly.pdbx_seq_one_letter_code
_entity_poly.pdbx_strand_id
1 'polypeptide(L)'
;MQKKFALTNETRVFGNHTLYRIQALKDFADVKAGALGGFIEKEDNLSHDGNCWVYDDALVFKNGHVYENARVFGKAVACGHIYGHARVYDNAIAAGYIYDNAHVYGNAVVSDNSRVYGNAHVYGKAIIYDNAYVYDNARVYENARIANDVHIYENAHIHGIAVIRENVGGSTKIKTYTERLSPYGELEIVWV
;
A
#
# COMPACT_ATOMS: atom_id res chain seq x y z
N MET A 1 -24.47 -14.63 -5.91
CA MET A 1 -24.27 -13.61 -6.97
C MET A 1 -23.76 -14.27 -8.26
N GLN A 2 -23.69 -13.53 -9.37
CA GLN A 2 -22.93 -13.91 -10.56
C GLN A 2 -21.45 -13.53 -10.37
N LYS A 3 -20.52 -14.49 -10.50
CA LYS A 3 -19.08 -14.25 -10.37
C LYS A 3 -18.60 -13.08 -11.25
N LYS A 4 -17.68 -12.28 -10.72
CA LYS A 4 -17.02 -11.15 -11.41
C LYS A 4 -15.79 -11.59 -12.19
N PHE A 5 -15.10 -12.62 -11.72
CA PHE A 5 -13.90 -13.18 -12.34
C PHE A 5 -13.77 -14.70 -12.14
N ALA A 6 -12.80 -15.29 -12.83
CA ALA A 6 -12.28 -16.64 -12.58
C ALA A 6 -10.75 -16.61 -12.42
N LEU A 7 -10.21 -17.64 -11.78
CA LEU A 7 -8.78 -17.95 -11.83
C LEU A 7 -8.49 -18.67 -13.16
N THR A 8 -7.34 -18.38 -13.78
CA THR A 8 -6.89 -19.05 -15.01
C THR A 8 -5.77 -20.05 -14.72
N ASN A 9 -5.30 -20.75 -15.76
CA ASN A 9 -4.17 -21.68 -15.67
C ASN A 9 -2.79 -21.00 -15.72
N GLU A 10 -2.70 -19.68 -15.99
CA GLU A 10 -1.44 -18.94 -15.88
C GLU A 10 -1.13 -18.73 -14.39
N THR A 11 0.03 -19.22 -13.94
CA THR A 11 0.45 -19.16 -12.54
C THR A 11 1.80 -18.46 -12.37
N ARG A 12 2.00 -17.87 -11.19
CA ARG A 12 3.24 -17.23 -10.76
C ARG A 12 3.56 -17.65 -9.34
N VAL A 13 4.78 -18.15 -9.14
CA VAL A 13 5.29 -18.50 -7.81
C VAL A 13 5.88 -17.25 -7.16
N PHE A 14 5.53 -17.01 -5.89
CA PHE A 14 6.08 -15.94 -5.07
C PHE A 14 6.45 -16.47 -3.68
N GLY A 15 7.75 -16.60 -3.42
CA GLY A 15 8.24 -17.36 -2.26
C GLY A 15 7.80 -18.83 -2.36
N ASN A 16 7.05 -19.29 -1.37
CA ASN A 16 6.44 -20.63 -1.32
C ASN A 16 4.95 -20.65 -1.72
N HIS A 17 4.41 -19.58 -2.29
CA HIS A 17 3.00 -19.45 -2.68
C HIS A 17 2.84 -19.53 -4.20
N THR A 18 1.79 -20.22 -4.66
CA THR A 18 1.37 -20.25 -6.07
C THR A 18 0.16 -19.35 -6.24
N LEU A 19 0.28 -18.32 -7.08
CA LEU A 19 -0.80 -17.39 -7.38
C LEU A 19 -1.25 -17.59 -8.84
N TYR A 20 -2.54 -17.36 -9.09
CA TYR A 20 -3.22 -17.57 -10.37
C TYR A 20 -3.63 -16.24 -10.98
N ARG A 21 -3.37 -16.04 -12.27
CA ARG A 21 -3.81 -14.87 -13.04
C ARG A 21 -5.33 -14.85 -13.06
N ILE A 22 -5.94 -13.71 -12.74
CA ILE A 22 -7.40 -13.52 -12.80
C ILE A 22 -7.87 -13.08 -14.19
N GLN A 23 -9.09 -13.48 -14.56
CA GLN A 23 -9.77 -13.04 -15.78
C GLN A 23 -11.20 -12.60 -15.47
N ALA A 24 -11.59 -11.41 -15.93
CA ALA A 24 -12.93 -10.86 -15.77
C ALA A 24 -13.98 -11.66 -16.57
N LEU A 25 -15.13 -11.95 -15.94
CA LEU A 25 -16.24 -12.69 -16.55
C LEU A 25 -17.38 -11.79 -17.06
N LYS A 26 -17.34 -10.50 -16.72
CA LYS A 26 -18.35 -9.48 -17.07
C LYS A 26 -17.69 -8.10 -17.11
N ASP A 27 -18.36 -7.13 -17.72
CA ASP A 27 -18.00 -5.72 -17.64
C ASP A 27 -18.32 -5.14 -16.26
N PHE A 28 -17.42 -4.33 -15.71
CA PHE A 28 -17.65 -3.50 -14.51
C PHE A 28 -16.63 -2.35 -14.45
N ALA A 29 -17.07 -1.14 -14.09
CA ALA A 29 -16.26 0.07 -14.16
C ALA A 29 -15.51 0.22 -15.51
N ASP A 30 -14.17 0.21 -15.47
CA ASP A 30 -13.23 0.27 -16.59
C ASP A 30 -12.71 -1.12 -17.03
N VAL A 31 -13.09 -2.20 -16.35
CA VAL A 31 -12.74 -3.58 -16.69
C VAL A 31 -13.78 -4.19 -17.64
N LYS A 32 -13.29 -4.91 -18.66
CA LYS A 32 -14.11 -5.58 -19.68
C LYS A 32 -14.12 -7.09 -19.53
N ALA A 33 -15.23 -7.72 -19.91
CA ALA A 33 -15.31 -9.18 -19.97
C ALA A 33 -14.16 -9.76 -20.82
N GLY A 34 -13.46 -10.76 -20.29
CA GLY A 34 -12.28 -11.36 -20.90
C GLY A 34 -10.95 -10.68 -20.57
N ALA A 35 -10.94 -9.48 -19.96
CA ALA A 35 -9.70 -8.81 -19.56
C ALA A 35 -8.98 -9.60 -18.46
N LEU A 36 -7.65 -9.69 -18.58
CA LEU A 36 -6.77 -10.24 -17.55
C LEU A 36 -6.45 -9.17 -16.49
N GLY A 37 -6.27 -9.60 -15.24
CA GLY A 37 -5.79 -8.77 -14.13
C GLY A 37 -4.40 -9.18 -13.64
N GLY A 38 -4.10 -8.89 -12.38
CA GLY A 38 -2.94 -9.43 -11.68
C GLY A 38 -3.13 -10.89 -11.23
N PHE A 39 -2.41 -11.30 -10.20
CA PHE A 39 -2.44 -12.67 -9.67
C PHE A 39 -2.97 -12.72 -8.24
N ILE A 40 -3.79 -13.72 -7.92
CA ILE A 40 -4.24 -13.99 -6.55
C ILE A 40 -4.05 -15.46 -6.15
N GLU A 41 -3.79 -15.74 -4.87
CA GLU A 41 -3.57 -17.12 -4.37
C GLU A 41 -4.85 -17.96 -4.35
N LYS A 42 -5.96 -17.37 -3.91
CA LYS A 42 -7.28 -18.02 -3.78
C LYS A 42 -8.41 -17.05 -4.13
N GLU A 43 -9.57 -17.60 -4.45
CA GLU A 43 -10.75 -16.81 -4.84
C GLU A 43 -11.15 -15.77 -3.78
N ASP A 44 -11.00 -16.09 -2.49
CA ASP A 44 -11.27 -15.16 -1.36
C ASP A 44 -10.39 -13.90 -1.34
N ASN A 45 -9.27 -13.83 -2.08
CA ASN A 45 -8.37 -12.68 -2.01
C ASN A 45 -8.92 -11.44 -2.75
N LEU A 46 -9.97 -11.60 -3.56
CA LEU A 46 -10.61 -10.53 -4.31
C LEU A 46 -12.13 -10.71 -4.29
N SER A 47 -12.87 -9.73 -3.77
CA SER A 47 -14.33 -9.84 -3.70
C SER A 47 -14.98 -9.83 -5.10
N HIS A 48 -16.03 -10.65 -5.27
CA HIS A 48 -16.90 -10.59 -6.47
C HIS A 48 -17.81 -9.37 -6.50
N ASP A 49 -18.03 -8.72 -5.36
CA ASP A 49 -18.85 -7.53 -5.24
C ASP A 49 -18.03 -6.25 -5.46
N GLY A 50 -18.74 -5.15 -5.72
CA GLY A 50 -18.15 -3.84 -5.99
C GLY A 50 -17.22 -3.80 -7.22
N ASN A 51 -16.56 -2.67 -7.41
CA ASN A 51 -15.66 -2.40 -8.54
C ASN A 51 -14.19 -2.72 -8.24
N CYS A 52 -13.90 -3.40 -7.13
CA CYS A 52 -12.53 -3.73 -6.76
C CYS A 52 -11.86 -4.66 -7.78
N TRP A 53 -10.55 -4.46 -8.02
CA TRP A 53 -9.79 -5.21 -9.00
C TRP A 53 -8.28 -5.20 -8.74
N VAL A 54 -7.61 -6.24 -9.21
CA VAL A 54 -6.14 -6.38 -9.24
C VAL A 54 -5.70 -6.32 -10.70
N TYR A 55 -4.83 -5.39 -11.05
CA TYR A 55 -4.36 -5.13 -12.42
C TYR A 55 -2.89 -5.58 -12.58
N ASP A 56 -2.39 -5.55 -13.82
CA ASP A 56 -0.97 -5.62 -14.18
C ASP A 56 -0.23 -6.86 -13.64
N ASP A 57 0.88 -6.67 -12.92
CA ASP A 57 1.71 -7.70 -12.29
C ASP A 57 1.50 -7.76 -10.77
N ALA A 58 0.46 -7.11 -10.24
CA ALA A 58 0.20 -7.04 -8.81
C ALA A 58 -0.22 -8.40 -8.22
N LEU A 59 0.14 -8.63 -6.96
CA LEU A 59 -0.03 -9.89 -6.24
C LEU A 59 -0.94 -9.72 -5.02
N VAL A 60 -1.90 -10.63 -4.81
CA VAL A 60 -2.68 -10.72 -3.56
C VAL A 60 -2.66 -12.15 -3.00
N PHE A 61 -2.21 -12.33 -1.76
CA PHE A 61 -2.00 -13.67 -1.19
C PHE A 61 -2.10 -13.68 0.34
N LYS A 62 -2.10 -14.88 0.94
CA LYS A 62 -2.35 -15.13 2.37
C LYS A 62 -3.70 -14.52 2.80
N ASN A 63 -3.65 -13.58 3.75
CA ASN A 63 -4.79 -12.85 4.29
C ASN A 63 -5.13 -11.61 3.45
N GLY A 64 -4.43 -11.38 2.34
CA GLY A 64 -4.70 -10.26 1.44
C GLY A 64 -6.14 -10.32 0.93
N HIS A 65 -6.90 -9.24 1.09
CA HIS A 65 -8.28 -9.17 0.62
C HIS A 65 -8.55 -7.79 0.01
N VAL A 66 -8.89 -7.77 -1.28
CA VAL A 66 -9.22 -6.55 -2.02
C VAL A 66 -10.74 -6.49 -2.26
N TYR A 67 -11.41 -5.49 -1.71
CA TYR A 67 -12.89 -5.40 -1.73
C TYR A 67 -13.42 -3.97 -1.97
N GLU A 68 -14.74 -3.84 -2.02
CA GLU A 68 -15.46 -2.59 -2.35
C GLU A 68 -15.06 -2.01 -3.72
N ASN A 69 -14.33 -0.90 -3.77
CA ASN A 69 -13.88 -0.24 -5.02
C ASN A 69 -12.34 -0.11 -5.09
N ALA A 70 -11.61 -0.81 -4.22
CA ALA A 70 -10.16 -0.72 -4.12
C ALA A 70 -9.43 -1.25 -5.37
N ARG A 71 -8.28 -0.65 -5.67
CA ARG A 71 -7.45 -0.96 -6.84
C ARG A 71 -6.03 -1.29 -6.44
N VAL A 72 -5.55 -2.46 -6.84
CA VAL A 72 -4.15 -2.87 -6.64
C VAL A 72 -3.52 -3.08 -8.03
N PHE A 73 -2.45 -2.36 -8.36
CA PHE A 73 -1.91 -2.31 -9.73
C PHE A 73 -0.39 -2.12 -9.79
N GLY A 74 0.19 -2.05 -10.99
CA GLY A 74 1.63 -2.08 -11.21
C GLY A 74 2.25 -3.41 -10.79
N LYS A 75 3.16 -3.38 -9.82
CA LYS A 75 3.87 -4.53 -9.22
C LYS A 75 3.62 -4.63 -7.71
N ALA A 76 2.56 -3.98 -7.21
CA ALA A 76 2.24 -3.95 -5.79
C ALA A 76 1.97 -5.35 -5.23
N VAL A 77 2.29 -5.54 -3.95
CA VAL A 77 2.18 -6.82 -3.24
C VAL A 77 1.30 -6.66 -2.01
N ALA A 78 0.13 -7.29 -2.02
CA ALA A 78 -0.87 -7.20 -0.95
C ALA A 78 -1.00 -8.53 -0.18
N CYS A 79 -0.94 -8.44 1.15
CA CYS A 79 -1.26 -9.52 2.07
C CYS A 79 -2.08 -9.07 3.30
N GLY A 80 -2.53 -7.81 3.32
CA GLY A 80 -3.53 -7.26 4.24
C GLY A 80 -4.81 -6.79 3.53
N HIS A 81 -5.64 -6.01 4.23
CA HIS A 81 -6.97 -5.62 3.76
C HIS A 81 -6.95 -4.30 2.99
N ILE A 82 -7.52 -4.28 1.78
CA ILE A 82 -7.56 -3.10 0.91
C ILE A 82 -9.00 -2.86 0.43
N TYR A 83 -9.61 -1.75 0.82
CA TYR A 83 -11.04 -1.48 0.61
C TYR A 83 -11.36 0.01 0.43
N GLY A 84 -12.63 0.42 0.55
CA GLY A 84 -13.08 1.76 0.15
C GLY A 84 -12.86 1.99 -1.34
N HIS A 85 -12.24 3.12 -1.67
CA HIS A 85 -11.72 3.52 -2.98
C HIS A 85 -10.18 3.50 -3.03
N ALA A 86 -9.53 2.86 -2.06
CA ALA A 86 -8.07 2.91 -1.87
C ALA A 86 -7.28 2.37 -3.06
N ARG A 87 -6.05 2.87 -3.21
CA ARG A 87 -5.15 2.54 -4.33
C ARG A 87 -3.78 2.13 -3.82
N VAL A 88 -3.34 0.94 -4.19
CA VAL A 88 -1.99 0.43 -3.87
C VAL A 88 -1.27 0.07 -5.17
N TYR A 89 -0.13 0.73 -5.45
CA TYR A 89 0.51 0.65 -6.77
C TYR A 89 2.03 0.84 -6.76
N ASP A 90 2.61 1.00 -7.96
CA ASP A 90 4.05 0.93 -8.23
C ASP A 90 4.66 -0.38 -7.71
N ASN A 91 5.58 -0.35 -6.74
CA ASN A 91 6.16 -1.51 -6.08
C ASN A 91 5.77 -1.58 -4.58
N ALA A 92 4.66 -0.94 -4.17
CA ALA A 92 4.28 -0.86 -2.77
C ALA A 92 3.91 -2.23 -2.15
N ILE A 93 4.18 -2.38 -0.85
CA ILE A 93 3.85 -3.59 -0.07
C ILE A 93 2.78 -3.23 0.96
N ALA A 94 1.62 -3.89 0.86
CA ALA A 94 0.43 -3.64 1.67
C ALA A 94 0.05 -4.88 2.49
N ALA A 95 0.62 -4.97 3.70
CA ALA A 95 0.37 -6.02 4.68
C ALA A 95 -0.55 -5.58 5.85
N GLY A 96 -0.82 -4.27 5.98
CA GLY A 96 -1.78 -3.71 6.95
C GLY A 96 -3.19 -3.45 6.36
N TYR A 97 -3.88 -2.43 6.87
CA TYR A 97 -5.21 -2.00 6.42
C TYR A 97 -5.12 -0.69 5.62
N ILE A 98 -5.60 -0.67 4.37
CA ILE A 98 -5.60 0.52 3.51
C ILE A 98 -7.02 0.75 2.97
N TYR A 99 -7.65 1.90 3.29
CA TYR A 99 -9.06 2.14 2.99
C TYR A 99 -9.42 3.62 2.74
N ASP A 100 -10.72 3.94 2.72
CA ASP A 100 -11.27 5.23 2.26
C ASP A 100 -10.72 5.62 0.87
N ASN A 101 -10.08 6.77 0.72
CA ASN A 101 -9.42 7.23 -0.51
C ASN A 101 -7.88 7.15 -0.42
N ALA A 102 -7.32 6.35 0.50
CA ALA A 102 -5.88 6.28 0.72
C ALA A 102 -5.09 5.80 -0.51
N HIS A 103 -3.89 6.36 -0.70
CA HIS A 103 -2.96 6.01 -1.78
C HIS A 103 -1.62 5.55 -1.20
N VAL A 104 -1.18 4.32 -1.55
CA VAL A 104 0.10 3.75 -1.10
C VAL A 104 0.92 3.30 -2.32
N TYR A 105 2.08 3.93 -2.56
CA TYR A 105 2.78 3.80 -3.85
C TYR A 105 4.30 4.03 -3.77
N GLY A 106 4.98 4.15 -4.91
CA GLY A 106 6.45 4.09 -5.02
C GLY A 106 6.99 2.73 -4.56
N ASN A 107 7.75 2.72 -3.48
CA ASN A 107 8.25 1.52 -2.80
C ASN A 107 7.88 1.57 -1.30
N ALA A 108 6.74 2.17 -0.98
CA ALA A 108 6.26 2.26 0.39
C ALA A 108 5.87 0.88 0.94
N VAL A 109 6.00 0.73 2.26
CA VAL A 109 5.62 -0.49 3.00
C VAL A 109 4.65 -0.10 4.11
N VAL A 110 3.53 -0.80 4.19
CA VAL A 110 2.55 -0.72 5.30
C VAL A 110 2.39 -2.12 5.87
N SER A 111 2.78 -2.35 7.11
CA SER A 111 2.78 -3.68 7.75
C SER A 111 2.05 -3.73 9.09
N ASP A 112 1.90 -4.95 9.62
CA ASP A 112 1.29 -5.24 10.91
C ASP A 112 -0.16 -4.71 10.97
N ASN A 113 -0.68 -4.34 12.14
CA ASN A 113 -2.04 -3.80 12.24
C ASN A 113 -2.16 -2.32 11.79
N SER A 114 -1.14 -1.78 11.12
CA SER A 114 -1.10 -0.36 10.73
C SER A 114 -2.23 0.00 9.76
N ARG A 115 -2.71 1.25 9.84
CA ARG A 115 -3.89 1.71 9.10
C ARG A 115 -3.58 2.98 8.30
N VAL A 116 -3.89 2.97 7.01
CA VAL A 116 -3.79 4.14 6.12
C VAL A 116 -5.16 4.43 5.51
N TYR A 117 -5.75 5.57 5.83
CA TYR A 117 -7.16 5.87 5.49
C TYR A 117 -7.41 7.37 5.27
N GLY A 118 -8.68 7.81 5.24
CA GLY A 118 -9.04 9.15 4.77
C GLY A 118 -8.59 9.38 3.31
N ASN A 119 -7.92 10.49 3.06
CA ASN A 119 -7.26 10.82 1.79
C ASN A 119 -5.71 10.69 1.89
N ALA A 120 -5.19 9.94 2.86
CA ALA A 120 -3.75 9.89 3.14
C ALA A 120 -2.92 9.34 1.97
N HIS A 121 -1.67 9.81 1.86
CA HIS A 121 -0.73 9.39 0.82
C HIS A 121 0.58 8.89 1.45
N VAL A 122 0.95 7.64 1.20
CA VAL A 122 2.20 7.02 1.70
C VAL A 122 3.04 6.55 0.51
N TYR A 123 4.24 7.11 0.32
CA TYR A 123 5.01 6.89 -0.92
C TYR A 123 6.54 6.96 -0.78
N GLY A 124 7.26 6.87 -1.91
CA GLY A 124 8.72 6.92 -1.94
C GLY A 124 9.36 5.61 -1.47
N LYS A 125 9.86 5.59 -0.24
CA LYS A 125 10.35 4.43 0.53
C LYS A 125 9.83 4.47 1.98
N ALA A 126 8.70 5.14 2.22
CA ALA A 126 8.12 5.26 3.56
C ALA A 126 7.74 3.89 4.15
N ILE A 127 7.92 3.72 5.46
CA ILE A 127 7.60 2.47 6.18
C ILE A 127 6.66 2.80 7.34
N ILE A 128 5.44 2.28 7.28
CA ILE A 128 4.42 2.36 8.33
C ILE A 128 4.29 0.95 8.92
N TYR A 129 4.58 0.79 10.20
CA TYR A 129 4.61 -0.52 10.85
C TYR A 129 4.19 -0.41 12.32
N ASP A 130 4.09 -1.54 13.03
CA ASP A 130 3.80 -1.60 14.47
C ASP A 130 2.65 -0.67 14.92
N ASN A 131 1.45 -1.03 14.46
CA ASN A 131 0.16 -0.44 14.85
C ASN A 131 -0.03 1.05 14.49
N ALA A 132 0.83 1.68 13.70
CA ALA A 132 0.72 3.10 13.35
C ALA A 132 -0.49 3.46 12.45
N TYR A 133 -0.95 4.71 12.54
CA TYR A 133 -2.11 5.26 11.84
C TYR A 133 -1.71 6.47 10.97
N VAL A 134 -2.15 6.51 9.71
CA VAL A 134 -1.95 7.66 8.80
C VAL A 134 -3.27 8.00 8.11
N TYR A 135 -3.82 9.19 8.35
CA TYR A 135 -5.19 9.53 7.91
C TYR A 135 -5.41 11.03 7.60
N ASP A 136 -6.67 11.42 7.43
CA ASP A 136 -7.10 12.71 6.89
C ASP A 136 -6.40 13.01 5.55
N ASN A 137 -5.64 14.10 5.42
CA ASN A 137 -4.89 14.43 4.20
C ASN A 137 -3.37 14.24 4.40
N ALA A 138 -2.95 13.49 5.42
CA ALA A 138 -1.54 13.32 5.77
C ALA A 138 -0.70 12.70 4.64
N ARG A 139 0.58 13.09 4.59
CA ARG A 139 1.54 12.65 3.57
C ARG A 139 2.82 12.14 4.22
N VAL A 140 3.18 10.89 3.99
CA VAL A 140 4.39 10.25 4.53
C VAL A 140 5.23 9.73 3.38
N TYR A 141 6.44 10.25 3.19
CA TYR A 141 7.25 9.98 1.99
C TYR A 141 8.77 10.05 2.22
N GLU A 142 9.54 10.02 1.12
CA GLU A 142 11.00 9.83 1.14
C GLU A 142 11.39 8.56 1.91
N ASN A 143 12.15 8.64 3.01
CA ASN A 143 12.54 7.48 3.83
C ASN A 143 11.91 7.54 5.24
N ALA A 144 10.76 8.20 5.39
CA ALA A 144 10.07 8.33 6.67
C ALA A 144 9.61 6.98 7.26
N ARG A 145 9.73 6.84 8.57
CA ARG A 145 9.37 5.64 9.34
C ARG A 145 8.43 6.02 10.48
N ILE A 146 7.25 5.40 10.50
CA ILE A 146 6.20 5.61 11.52
C ILE A 146 5.92 4.28 12.21
N ALA A 147 5.92 4.26 13.54
CA ALA A 147 5.73 3.04 14.34
C ALA A 147 5.29 3.35 15.78
N ASN A 148 4.89 2.30 16.51
CA ASN A 148 4.50 2.31 17.93
C ASN A 148 3.24 3.17 18.18
N ASP A 149 2.10 2.73 17.63
CA ASP A 149 0.76 3.36 17.82
C ASP A 149 0.65 4.85 17.43
N VAL A 150 1.63 5.40 16.71
CA VAL A 150 1.66 6.82 16.30
C VAL A 150 0.55 7.16 15.30
N HIS A 151 -0.13 8.27 15.54
CA HIS A 151 -1.10 8.90 14.63
C HIS A 151 -0.46 10.04 13.83
N ILE A 152 -0.53 9.97 12.50
CA ILE A 152 -0.19 11.06 11.57
C ILE A 152 -1.46 11.50 10.84
N TYR A 153 -1.88 12.76 11.00
CA TYR A 153 -3.26 13.18 10.68
C TYR A 153 -3.37 14.64 10.23
N GLU A 154 -4.61 15.13 10.04
CA GLU A 154 -4.97 16.41 9.44
C GLU A 154 -4.26 16.69 8.10
N ASN A 155 -3.20 17.50 8.10
CA ASN A 155 -2.44 17.89 6.90
C ASN A 155 -0.93 17.73 7.13
N ALA A 156 -0.54 16.83 8.04
CA ALA A 156 0.86 16.58 8.38
C ALA A 156 1.67 16.04 7.17
N HIS A 157 2.89 16.54 7.00
CA HIS A 157 3.83 16.11 5.97
C HIS A 157 5.11 15.57 6.64
N ILE A 158 5.36 14.27 6.53
CA ILE A 158 6.54 13.61 7.11
C ILE A 158 7.44 13.11 5.99
N HIS A 159 8.71 13.54 5.95
CA HIS A 159 9.66 13.14 4.92
C HIS A 159 11.13 13.23 5.38
N GLY A 160 12.08 13.15 4.45
CA GLY A 160 13.50 13.00 4.74
C GLY A 160 13.84 11.58 5.23
N ILE A 161 14.76 11.50 6.18
CA ILE A 161 15.04 10.32 7.01
C ILE A 161 14.39 10.60 8.36
N ALA A 162 13.06 10.47 8.41
CA ALA A 162 12.28 10.70 9.62
C ALA A 162 12.01 9.40 10.38
N VAL A 163 12.06 9.47 11.70
CA VAL A 163 11.59 8.41 12.60
C VAL A 163 10.63 9.07 13.59
N ILE A 164 9.34 8.86 13.41
CA ILE A 164 8.30 9.45 14.26
C ILE A 164 7.92 8.48 15.37
N ARG A 165 7.80 9.01 16.60
CA ARG A 165 7.50 8.26 17.84
C ARG A 165 6.40 8.92 18.68
N GLU A 166 5.82 10.02 18.19
CA GLU A 166 4.80 10.83 18.84
C GLU A 166 3.78 11.28 17.78
N ASN A 167 2.56 11.63 18.18
CA ASN A 167 1.48 11.95 17.24
C ASN A 167 1.71 13.31 16.53
N VAL A 168 1.40 13.38 15.23
CA VAL A 168 1.63 14.57 14.40
C VAL A 168 0.37 14.95 13.60
N GLY A 169 -0.24 16.07 13.97
CA GLY A 169 -1.39 16.67 13.27
C GLY A 169 -1.08 18.07 12.71
N GLY A 170 -2.11 18.88 12.49
CA GLY A 170 -1.99 20.23 11.95
C GLY A 170 -1.48 20.27 10.51
N SER A 171 -0.91 21.40 10.13
CA SER A 171 -0.14 21.58 8.89
C SER A 171 1.36 21.31 9.11
N THR A 172 1.70 20.47 10.11
CA THR A 172 3.08 20.24 10.56
C THR A 172 3.91 19.60 9.47
N LYS A 173 5.15 20.07 9.30
CA LYS A 173 6.13 19.49 8.38
C LYS A 173 7.32 18.97 9.17
N ILE A 174 7.54 17.67 9.16
CA ILE A 174 8.71 17.05 9.80
C ILE A 174 9.61 16.50 8.70
N LYS A 175 10.85 16.98 8.69
CA LYS A 175 11.94 16.47 7.87
C LYS A 175 13.13 16.25 8.77
N THR A 176 13.59 15.02 8.86
CA THR A 176 14.82 14.66 9.59
C THR A 176 15.84 14.04 8.63
N TYR A 177 17.08 13.87 9.07
CA TYR A 177 18.24 14.31 8.27
C TYR A 177 19.29 13.23 7.99
N THR A 178 20.38 13.61 7.31
CA THR A 178 21.22 12.68 6.51
C THR A 178 22.67 12.61 6.98
N GLU A 179 23.20 11.40 6.93
CA GLU A 179 24.58 11.00 7.23
C GLU A 179 25.46 11.06 5.95
N ARG A 180 26.73 11.45 6.07
CA ARG A 180 27.69 11.64 4.97
C ARG A 180 29.10 11.27 5.43
N LEU A 181 29.95 10.66 4.59
CA LEU A 181 31.38 10.61 4.93
C LEU A 181 32.04 11.98 4.63
N SER A 182 32.77 12.48 5.62
CA SER A 182 33.55 13.74 5.59
C SER A 182 34.77 13.62 4.66
N PRO A 183 35.50 14.72 4.39
CA PRO A 183 36.76 14.68 3.63
C PRO A 183 37.84 13.76 4.23
N TYR A 184 37.69 13.35 5.49
CA TYR A 184 38.58 12.44 6.21
C TYR A 184 38.04 11.01 6.33
N GLY A 185 36.82 10.75 5.83
CA GLY A 185 36.16 9.44 5.89
C GLY A 185 35.25 9.22 7.10
N GLU A 186 34.88 10.27 7.84
CA GLU A 186 34.10 10.19 9.09
C GLU A 186 32.62 10.50 8.86
N LEU A 187 31.69 9.85 9.56
CA LEU A 187 30.25 10.05 9.36
C LEU A 187 29.73 11.39 9.95
N GLU A 188 29.58 12.41 9.11
CA GLU A 188 28.96 13.71 9.37
C GLU A 188 27.43 13.62 9.23
N ILE A 189 26.69 14.07 10.24
CA ILE A 189 25.21 14.08 10.22
C ILE A 189 24.73 15.53 10.18
N VAL A 190 24.11 15.95 9.07
CA VAL A 190 23.79 17.37 8.81
C VAL A 190 22.40 17.72 9.33
N TRP A 191 22.35 18.26 10.53
CA TRP A 191 21.13 18.67 11.24
C TRP A 191 20.35 19.77 10.52
N VAL A 192 19.01 19.64 10.52
CA VAL A 192 18.01 20.60 10.02
C VAL A 192 16.78 20.55 10.94
#